data_AF-A0A6N7I7C1-F1
#
_entry.id   AF-A0A6N7I7C1-F1
#
_cell.length_a   1.000
_cell.length_b   1.000
_cell.length_c   1.000
_cell.angle_alpha   90.00
_cell.angle_beta   90.00
_cell.angle_gamma   90.00
#
_symmetry.space_group_name_H-M   'P 1'
#
loop_
_entity.id
_entity.type
_entity.pdbx_description
1 polymer ?
#
loop_
_entity_poly.entity_id
_entity_poly.type
_entity_poly.pdbx_seq_one_letter_code
_entity_poly.pdbx_strand_id
1 'polypeptide(L)' 'MTLRKPNAVAYGARMFAITSDENLDNWGLLEIVVSQWRRMEAVAEQPGPYIYSLTRTGLHKIKL' A
#
# COMPACT_ATOMS: atom_id res chain seq x y z
N MET A 1 0.76 -15.68 -9.49
CA MET A 1 0.49 -14.41 -10.20
C MET A 1 1.67 -13.48 -9.94
N THR A 2 2.64 -13.44 -10.86
CA THR A 2 3.84 -12.61 -10.70
C THR A 2 3.47 -11.18 -11.06
N LEU A 3 3.29 -10.30 -10.06
CA LEU A 3 3.10 -8.87 -10.30
C LEU A 3 4.36 -8.36 -11.01
N ARG A 4 4.23 -8.09 -12.32
CA ARG A 4 5.25 -7.42 -13.12
C ARG A 4 5.51 -6.09 -12.43
N LYS A 5 6.63 -5.94 -11.73
CA LYS A 5 7.04 -4.69 -11.07
C LYS A 5 6.96 -3.60 -12.15
N PRO A 6 5.97 -2.69 -12.13
CA PRO A 6 5.97 -1.57 -13.04
C PRO A 6 7.24 -0.78 -12.72
N ASN A 7 7.74 0.00 -13.67
CA ASN A 7 8.89 0.89 -13.50
C ASN A 7 8.60 2.04 -12.50
N ALA A 8 7.89 1.79 -11.40
CA ALA A 8 7.47 2.71 -10.35
C ALA A 8 8.65 3.50 -9.77
N VAL A 9 9.84 2.89 -9.75
CA VAL A 9 11.09 3.55 -9.38
C VAL A 9 11.46 4.67 -10.37
N ALA A 10 11.25 4.45 -11.68
CA ALA A 10 11.59 5.41 -12.73
C ALA A 10 10.66 6.64 -12.78
N TYR A 11 9.47 6.55 -12.19
CA TYR A 11 8.48 7.65 -12.17
C TYR A 11 8.31 8.30 -10.79
N GLY A 12 9.15 7.97 -9.80
CA GLY A 12 9.04 8.54 -8.44
C GLY A 12 7.74 8.17 -7.72
N ALA A 13 7.14 7.03 -8.06
CA ALA A 13 5.81 6.66 -7.59
C ALA A 13 5.75 6.49 -6.07
N ARG A 14 4.66 6.99 -5.47
CA ARG A 14 4.28 6.78 -4.07
C ARG A 14 2.97 6.00 -4.06
N MET A 15 3.01 4.73 -3.64
CA MET A 15 1.86 3.83 -3.77
C MET A 15 1.59 3.05 -2.49
N PHE A 16 0.31 2.87 -2.20
CA PHE A 16 -0.23 1.98 -1.19
C PHE A 16 -1.08 0.93 -1.90
N ALA A 17 -0.73 -0.34 -1.73
CA ALA A 17 -1.42 -1.46 -2.35
C ALA A 17 -2.08 -2.30 -1.26
N ILE A 18 -3.40 -2.43 -1.30
CA ILE A 18 -4.11 -3.35 -0.41
C ILE A 18 -3.82 -4.78 -0.88
N THR A 19 -3.23 -5.58 0.00
CA THR A 19 -2.86 -6.98 -0.27
C THR A 19 -3.57 -7.85 0.75
N SER A 20 -4.77 -8.31 0.41
CA SER A 20 -5.54 -9.24 1.23
C SER A 20 -5.84 -10.49 0.42
N ASP A 21 -5.82 -11.65 1.09
CA ASP A 21 -6.28 -12.91 0.50
C ASP A 21 -7.81 -13.08 0.66
N GLU A 22 -8.46 -12.17 1.38
CA GLU A 22 -9.92 -12.12 1.54
C GLU A 22 -10.58 -11.50 0.30
N ASN A 23 -11.77 -12.01 -0.07
CA ASN A 23 -12.63 -11.33 -1.03
C ASN A 23 -13.36 -10.18 -0.34
N LEU A 24 -12.79 -8.98 -0.43
CA LEU A 24 -13.29 -7.79 0.26
C LEU A 24 -14.33 -7.05 -0.59
N ASP A 25 -15.42 -6.67 0.05
CA ASP A 25 -16.31 -5.64 -0.49
C ASP A 25 -15.73 -4.23 -0.28
N ASN A 26 -16.45 -3.21 -0.74
CA ASN A 26 -16.00 -1.82 -0.62
C ASN A 26 -15.78 -1.39 0.84
N TRP A 27 -16.56 -1.95 1.78
CA TRP A 27 -16.45 -1.61 3.20
C TRP A 27 -15.24 -2.27 3.84
N GLY A 28 -14.92 -3.52 3.48
CA GLY A 28 -13.69 -4.18 3.89
C GLY A 28 -12.44 -3.50 3.35
N LEU A 29 -12.48 -3.01 2.10
CA LEU A 29 -11.40 -2.19 1.54
C LEU A 29 -11.24 -0.87 2.32
N LEU A 30 -12.36 -0.19 2.60
CA LEU A 30 -12.35 1.05 3.37
C LEU A 30 -11.79 0.80 4.78
N GLU A 31 -12.23 -0.25 5.47
CA GLU A 31 -11.77 -0.65 6.80
C GLU A 31 -10.24 -0.73 6.89
N ILE A 32 -9.59 -1.34 5.90
CA ILE A 32 -8.13 -1.42 5.83
C ILE A 32 -7.50 -0.03 5.75
N VAL A 33 -8.06 0.85 4.91
CA VAL A 33 -7.56 2.23 4.74
C VAL A 33 -7.72 3.03 6.04
N VAL A 34 -8.89 3.00 6.68
CA VAL A 34 -9.11 3.76 7.94
C VAL A 34 -8.27 3.20 9.08
N SER A 35 -8.11 1.88 9.16
CA SER A 35 -7.30 1.22 10.20
C SER A 35 -5.82 1.59 10.12
N GLN A 36 -5.31 1.86 8.92
CA GLN A 36 -3.91 2.23 8.69
C GLN A 36 -3.71 3.74 8.44
N TRP A 37 -4.76 4.57 8.55
CA TRP A 37 -4.77 5.97 8.14
C TRP A 37 -3.57 6.78 8.64
N ARG A 38 -3.37 6.82 9.97
CA ARG A 38 -2.27 7.60 10.58
C ARG A 38 -0.89 7.15 10.12
N ARG A 39 -0.72 5.85 9.83
CA ARG A 39 0.55 5.30 9.34
C ARG A 39 0.77 5.65 7.88
N MET A 40 -0.30 5.67 7.07
CA MET A 40 -0.25 6.14 5.69
C MET A 40 0.14 7.62 5.63
N GLU A 41 -0.45 8.48 6.46
CA GLU A 41 -0.08 9.90 6.56
C GLU A 41 1.41 10.06 6.87
N ALA A 42 1.92 9.37 7.90
CA ALA A 42 3.34 9.43 8.28
C ALA A 42 4.30 8.95 7.16
N VAL A 43 3.87 7.99 6.33
CA VAL A 43 4.64 7.53 5.16
C VAL A 43 4.51 8.48 3.98
N ALA A 44 3.35 9.14 3.80
CA ALA A 44 3.10 10.10 2.74
C ALA A 44 4.08 11.29 2.77
N GLU A 45 4.50 11.68 3.97
CA GLU A 45 5.49 12.73 4.21
C GLU A 45 6.93 12.33 3.83
N GLN A 46 7.22 11.03 3.71
CA GLN A 46 8.56 10.56 3.35
C GLN A 46 8.85 10.74 1.86
N PRO A 47 10.12 11.00 1.47
CA PRO A 47 10.51 11.01 0.07
C PRO A 47 10.26 9.65 -0.61
N GLY A 48 9.73 9.70 -1.83
CA GLY A 48 9.61 8.53 -2.71
C GLY A 48 10.93 8.16 -3.41
N PRO A 49 10.93 7.11 -4.23
CA PRO A 49 9.82 6.22 -4.54
C PRO A 49 9.58 5.16 -3.46
N TYR A 50 8.32 4.75 -3.29
CA TYR A 50 7.96 3.61 -2.46
C TYR A 50 6.67 2.94 -2.91
N ILE A 51 6.56 1.65 -2.59
CA ILE A 51 5.31 0.92 -2.57
C ILE A 51 5.18 0.27 -1.19
N TYR A 52 4.04 0.46 -0.54
CA TYR A 52 3.70 -0.23 0.70
C TYR A 52 2.52 -1.16 0.47
N SER A 53 2.60 -2.35 1.04
CA SER A 53 1.49 -3.28 1.19
C SER A 53 0.68 -2.90 2.43
N LEU A 54 -0.65 -2.83 2.28
CA LEU A 54 -1.61 -2.65 3.36
C LEU A 54 -2.40 -3.93 3.60
N THR A 55 -2.55 -4.25 4.88
CA THR A 55 -3.52 -5.20 5.39
C THR A 55 -4.29 -4.54 6.54
N ARG A 56 -5.35 -5.19 7.04
CA ARG A 56 -6.12 -4.70 8.18
C ARG A 56 -5.24 -4.40 9.39
N THR A 57 -4.17 -5.18 9.60
CA THR A 57 -3.28 -5.09 10.76
C THR A 57 -1.87 -4.59 10.43
N GLY A 58 -1.55 -4.36 9.16
CA GLY A 58 -0.19 -4.20 8.68
C GLY A 58 0.01 -3.10 7.65
N LEU A 59 1.18 -2.48 7.69
CA LEU A 59 1.70 -1.59 6.66
C LEU A 59 3.18 -1.95 6.46
N HIS A 60 3.51 -2.53 5.32
CA HIS A 60 4.84 -3.10 5.06
C HIS A 60 5.43 -2.53 3.78
N LYS A 61 6.66 -2.03 3.85
CA LYS A 61 7.36 -1.54 2.65
C LYS A 61 7.70 -2.73 1.74
N ILE A 62 7.29 -2.66 0.49
CA ILE A 62 7.66 -3.65 -0.53
C ILE A 62 9.05 -3.32 -1.04
N LYS A 63 9.92 -4.33 -1.13
CA LYS A 63 11.24 -4.18 -1.76
C LYS A 63 11.06 -4.01 -3.27
N LEU A 64 11.20 -2.75 -3.71
CA LEU A 64 11.25 -2.36 -5.12
C LEU A 64 12.45 -2.98 -5.83
#